data_AF-A0A518BG17-F1
#
_entry.id   AF-A0A518BG17-F1
#
_cell.length_a   1.000
_cell.length_b   1.000
_cell.length_c   1.000
_cell.angle_alpha   90.00
_cell.angle_beta   90.00
_cell.angle_gamma   90.00
#
_symmetry.space_group_name_H-M   'P 1'
#
loop_
_entity.id
_entity.type
_entity.pdbx_description
1 polymer ?
#
loop_
_entity_poly.entity_id
_entity_poly.type
_entity_poly.pdbx_seq_one_letter_code
_entity_poly.pdbx_strand_id
1 'polypeptide(L)'
;MKSLFLICAASALAPIVSAQSGVSGSESSIAPAGNLNSAGGATGSAGYAAETSLAFAGGATASSSANYSFRGGALWSENGFAPPGPAVFGVLQGSGSKAGGDTVTVVGSGFLGGGPISVEVGGAAASGVTVVSDTELSLVTPPGVNVYGNPLGASDVTVGDGLTTATATDAYVYTPALTAPAELRIGAPYEIAMYATPGALIDLYIGVAIPGVVLPIGGLDGAFEMLGFFLSPTSSTFAGPEPQVWGFPLPKDPNLVGLAFQWQGFELTNFAPLTGSFTNRLSTPIGG
;
A
#
# COMPACT_ATOMS: atom_id res chain seq x y z
N MET A 1 -26.09 66.28 67.59
CA MET A 1 -25.30 65.13 68.12
C MET A 1 -26.05 63.87 67.68
N LYS A 2 -25.63 63.14 66.64
CA LYS A 2 -24.44 62.28 66.52
C LYS A 2 -23.95 62.17 65.06
N SER A 3 -22.63 62.03 64.95
CA SER A 3 -21.67 61.67 63.86
C SER A 3 -22.21 61.06 62.55
N LEU A 4 -21.79 61.49 61.35
CA LEU A 4 -20.47 61.39 60.65
C LEU A 4 -20.23 60.00 59.99
N PHE A 5 -20.29 59.89 58.65
CA PHE A 5 -19.13 59.65 57.75
C PHE A 5 -19.57 59.41 56.29
N LEU A 6 -18.69 59.86 55.39
CA LEU A 6 -18.73 59.86 53.93
C LEU A 6 -18.08 58.57 53.36
N ILE A 7 -18.48 58.12 52.16
CA ILE A 7 -17.63 57.73 50.99
C ILE A 7 -18.27 56.63 50.11
N CYS A 8 -18.17 56.91 48.81
CA CYS A 8 -18.44 56.18 47.57
C CYS A 8 -17.85 54.76 47.47
N ALA A 9 -18.58 53.82 46.83
CA ALA A 9 -18.15 53.16 45.57
C ALA A 9 -18.94 51.86 45.25
N ALA A 10 -18.96 51.57 43.95
CA ALA A 10 -19.10 50.26 43.30
C ALA A 10 -20.51 49.70 43.07
N SER A 11 -20.92 49.80 41.80
CA SER A 11 -21.82 48.88 41.13
C SER A 11 -21.28 47.45 41.21
N ALA A 12 -22.06 46.52 41.75
CA ALA A 12 -21.85 45.09 41.61
C ALA A 12 -23.21 44.38 41.50
N LEU A 13 -23.23 43.37 40.63
CA LEU A 13 -24.34 42.58 40.10
C LEU A 13 -25.45 42.26 41.13
N ALA A 14 -26.70 42.55 40.75
CA ALA A 14 -27.86 41.92 41.37
C ALA A 14 -27.97 40.46 40.87
N PRO A 15 -28.20 39.47 41.76
CA PRO A 15 -28.59 38.14 41.33
C PRO A 15 -29.99 38.22 40.72
N ILE A 16 -30.16 37.77 39.48
CA ILE A 16 -31.47 37.51 38.93
C ILE A 16 -32.02 36.30 39.69
N VAL A 17 -32.82 36.58 40.73
CA VAL A 17 -33.83 35.67 41.25
C VAL A 17 -34.89 35.55 40.15
N SER A 18 -34.84 34.49 39.36
CA SER A 18 -35.99 34.09 38.55
C SER A 18 -36.81 33.09 39.34
N ALA A 19 -38.02 33.51 39.72
CA ALA A 19 -39.01 32.70 40.39
C ALA A 19 -39.28 31.40 39.61
N GLN A 20 -38.96 30.25 40.22
CA GLN A 20 -39.45 28.96 39.75
C GLN A 20 -40.86 28.78 40.29
N SER A 21 -41.86 29.19 39.50
CA SER A 21 -43.25 28.84 39.72
C SER A 21 -43.38 27.33 39.63
N GLY A 22 -43.63 26.66 40.76
CA GLY A 22 -44.05 25.26 40.76
C GLY A 22 -45.41 25.15 40.07
N VAL A 23 -45.44 24.64 38.84
CA VAL A 23 -46.68 24.31 38.15
C VAL A 23 -46.95 22.83 38.35
N SER A 24 -47.81 22.56 39.34
CA SER A 24 -48.48 21.28 39.53
C SER A 24 -49.55 21.09 38.45
N GLY A 25 -49.54 19.93 37.78
CA GLY A 25 -50.72 19.35 37.12
C GLY A 25 -51.20 19.99 35.82
N SER A 26 -50.52 19.72 34.70
CA SER A 26 -51.14 19.77 33.36
C SER A 26 -50.35 18.86 32.41
N GLU A 27 -51.04 17.95 31.71
CA GLU A 27 -50.45 16.93 30.83
C GLU A 27 -49.83 17.50 29.53
N SER A 28 -49.68 18.82 29.43
CA SER A 28 -49.22 19.52 28.23
C SER A 28 -48.20 20.62 28.52
N SER A 29 -47.35 20.45 29.53
CA SER A 29 -46.19 21.32 29.73
C SER A 29 -44.98 20.79 28.95
N ILE A 30 -44.65 21.44 27.83
CA ILE A 30 -43.35 21.28 27.17
C ILE A 30 -42.37 22.23 27.85
N ALA A 31 -41.41 21.70 28.60
CA ALA A 31 -40.27 22.50 29.05
C ALA A 31 -39.44 22.91 27.81
N PRO A 32 -38.96 24.16 27.71
CA PRO A 32 -38.09 24.56 26.61
C PRO A 32 -36.85 23.65 26.60
N ALA A 33 -36.47 23.17 25.41
CA ALA A 33 -35.31 22.30 25.24
C ALA A 33 -34.03 23.00 25.74
N GLY A 34 -33.56 22.62 26.91
CA GLY A 34 -32.22 22.97 27.39
C GLY A 34 -31.22 21.99 26.80
N ASN A 35 -30.31 22.47 25.93
CA ASN A 35 -29.20 21.65 25.46
C ASN A 35 -28.26 21.35 26.63
N LEU A 36 -28.14 20.08 26.99
CA LEU A 36 -27.16 19.58 27.96
C LEU A 36 -25.93 19.07 27.16
N ASN A 37 -24.89 19.90 27.06
CA ASN A 37 -23.59 19.45 26.53
C ASN A 37 -22.80 18.82 27.69
N SER A 38 -22.78 17.49 27.80
CA SER A 38 -21.86 16.78 28.69
C SER A 38 -20.74 16.12 27.90
N ALA A 39 -19.51 16.61 28.07
CA ALA A 39 -18.30 15.94 27.61
C ALA A 39 -17.96 14.79 28.58
N GLY A 40 -18.34 13.57 28.23
CA GLY A 40 -18.00 12.38 29.03
C GLY A 40 -18.21 11.12 28.21
N GLY A 41 -17.12 10.56 27.68
CA GLY A 41 -17.14 9.36 26.84
C GLY A 41 -17.32 8.08 27.65
N ALA A 42 -18.02 7.11 27.06
CA ALA A 42 -17.97 5.71 27.46
C ALA A 42 -17.65 4.86 26.22
N THR A 43 -16.57 4.09 26.29
CA THR A 43 -16.18 3.11 25.27
C THR A 43 -16.75 1.74 25.64
N GLY A 44 -17.42 1.07 24.71
CA GLY A 44 -17.82 -0.34 24.86
C GLY A 44 -16.89 -1.27 24.09
N SER A 45 -16.46 -2.35 24.74
CA SER A 45 -15.92 -3.58 24.12
C SER A 45 -16.87 -4.74 24.45
N ALA A 46 -16.99 -5.72 23.56
CA ALA A 46 -17.90 -6.86 23.70
C ALA A 46 -17.58 -7.67 24.98
N GLY A 47 -18.38 -7.46 26.03
CA GLY A 47 -18.27 -8.17 27.31
C GLY A 47 -18.44 -7.30 28.57
N TYR A 48 -18.40 -5.97 28.45
CA TYR A 48 -18.64 -5.05 29.57
C TYR A 48 -19.68 -3.99 29.18
N ALA A 49 -20.80 -3.95 29.91
CA ALA A 49 -21.77 -2.86 29.80
C ALA A 49 -21.29 -1.68 30.66
N ALA A 50 -21.06 -0.52 30.04
CA ALA A 50 -20.94 0.73 30.77
C ALA A 50 -22.34 1.31 30.94
N GLU A 51 -22.91 1.19 32.14
CA GLU A 51 -24.12 1.96 32.46
C GLU A 51 -23.75 3.42 32.66
N THR A 52 -24.23 4.30 31.78
CA THR A 52 -24.07 5.74 31.95
C THR A 52 -25.20 6.22 32.85
N SER A 53 -24.89 6.67 34.08
CA SER A 53 -25.87 7.42 34.88
C SER A 53 -25.70 8.92 34.59
N LEU A 54 -26.77 9.56 34.12
CA LEU A 54 -26.87 11.02 34.08
C LEU A 54 -27.10 11.50 35.52
N ALA A 55 -26.03 11.90 36.19
CA ALA A 55 -26.14 12.51 37.52
C ALA A 55 -26.58 13.97 37.37
N PHE A 56 -27.85 14.26 37.69
CA PHE A 56 -28.28 15.64 37.90
C PHE A 56 -27.73 16.14 39.24
N ALA A 57 -27.31 17.40 39.33
CA ALA A 57 -26.97 18.02 40.60
C ALA A 57 -28.19 17.90 41.55
N GLY A 58 -28.09 17.05 42.57
CA GLY A 58 -29.19 16.70 43.48
C GLY A 58 -29.63 15.24 43.48
N GLY A 59 -29.02 14.35 42.69
CA GLY A 59 -29.24 12.89 42.80
C GLY A 59 -30.52 12.36 42.15
N ALA A 60 -30.98 12.96 41.04
CA ALA A 60 -32.11 12.41 40.28
C ALA A 60 -31.65 11.31 39.31
N THR A 61 -32.50 10.31 39.09
CA THR A 61 -32.38 9.28 38.04
C THR A 61 -33.31 9.62 36.88
N ALA A 62 -32.82 9.55 35.64
CA ALA A 62 -33.69 9.65 34.45
C ALA A 62 -34.35 8.29 34.21
N SER A 63 -35.66 8.21 34.36
CA SER A 63 -36.46 7.03 33.99
C SER A 63 -37.22 7.32 32.70
N SER A 64 -37.15 6.40 31.73
CA SER A 64 -38.05 6.42 30.57
C SER A 64 -39.42 5.86 30.98
N SER A 65 -40.51 6.56 30.62
CA SER A 65 -41.90 6.12 30.82
C SER A 65 -42.56 5.88 29.46
N ALA A 66 -43.67 5.13 29.43
CA ALA A 66 -44.49 4.93 28.23
C ALA A 66 -44.89 6.26 27.54
N ASN A 67 -44.91 7.37 28.30
CA ASN A 67 -45.30 8.70 27.82
C ASN A 67 -44.12 9.65 27.53
N TYR A 68 -42.86 9.27 27.84
CA TYR A 68 -41.67 10.09 27.61
C TYR A 68 -40.52 9.25 27.03
N SER A 69 -40.21 9.45 25.74
CA SER A 69 -39.10 8.81 25.05
C SER A 69 -37.91 9.76 24.90
N PHE A 70 -36.75 9.38 25.42
CA PHE A 70 -35.49 10.01 25.01
C PHE A 70 -35.11 9.48 23.62
N ARG A 71 -35.25 10.29 22.58
CA ARG A 71 -34.71 9.95 21.25
C ARG A 71 -33.36 10.61 21.11
N GLY A 72 -32.30 9.85 21.37
CA GLY A 72 -30.95 10.26 21.01
C GLY A 72 -30.90 10.50 19.50
N GLY A 73 -30.71 11.75 19.06
CA GLY A 73 -30.37 12.05 17.68
C GLY A 73 -29.05 11.36 17.35
N ALA A 74 -28.91 10.85 16.12
CA ALA A 74 -27.68 10.24 15.67
C ALA A 74 -26.49 11.17 15.98
N LEU A 75 -25.56 10.68 16.81
CA LEU A 75 -24.29 11.34 17.04
C LEU A 75 -23.49 11.19 15.75
N TRP A 76 -23.43 12.26 14.96
CA TRP A 76 -22.50 12.34 13.86
C TRP A 76 -21.10 12.42 14.45
N SER A 77 -20.31 11.36 14.34
CA SER A 77 -18.86 11.47 14.53
C SER A 77 -18.31 12.20 13.33
N GLU A 78 -17.82 13.42 13.52
CA GLU A 78 -17.03 14.16 12.52
C GLU A 78 -15.68 13.47 12.24
N ASN A 79 -15.28 12.53 13.09
CA ASN A 79 -14.18 11.61 12.86
C ASN A 79 -14.75 10.22 12.58
N GLY A 80 -15.06 9.93 11.32
CA GLY A 80 -15.44 8.59 10.89
C GLY A 80 -14.36 7.59 11.33
N PHE A 81 -14.78 6.43 11.85
CA PHE A 81 -13.88 5.30 12.03
C PHE A 81 -13.34 4.92 10.64
N ALA A 82 -12.13 5.34 10.33
CA ALA A 82 -11.39 4.85 9.18
C ALA A 82 -10.68 3.57 9.62
N PRO A 83 -11.03 2.38 9.06
CA PRO A 83 -10.21 1.20 9.29
C PRO A 83 -8.77 1.51 8.84
N PRO A 84 -7.75 0.93 9.50
CA PRO A 84 -6.38 1.08 9.04
C PRO A 84 -6.30 0.63 7.58
N GLY A 85 -5.65 1.45 6.75
CA GLY A 85 -5.48 1.18 5.32
C GLY A 85 -4.72 -0.13 5.08
N PRO A 86 -4.72 -0.65 3.84
CA PRO A 86 -4.07 -1.90 3.53
C PRO A 86 -2.57 -1.81 3.82
N ALA A 87 -1.97 -2.94 4.17
CA ALA A 87 -0.53 -3.13 4.15
C ALA A 87 -0.21 -4.36 3.30
N VAL A 88 0.87 -4.30 2.53
CA VAL A 88 1.31 -5.40 1.67
C VAL A 88 2.67 -5.87 2.16
N PHE A 89 2.77 -7.15 2.52
CA PHE A 89 4.02 -7.75 2.99
C PHE A 89 4.75 -8.52 1.87
N GLY A 90 4.01 -9.01 0.88
CA GLY A 90 4.59 -9.70 -0.27
C GLY A 90 3.58 -10.50 -1.07
N VAL A 91 4.08 -11.32 -1.99
CA VAL A 91 3.28 -12.14 -2.90
C VAL A 91 3.77 -13.59 -2.88
N LEU A 92 2.84 -14.53 -2.77
CA LEU A 92 3.09 -15.95 -3.01
C LEU A 92 2.99 -16.22 -4.51
N GLN A 93 3.86 -17.09 -5.02
CA GLN A 93 4.13 -17.20 -6.46
C GLN A 93 4.65 -15.87 -7.02
N GLY A 94 5.71 -15.33 -6.42
CA GLY A 94 6.30 -14.02 -6.75
C GLY A 94 6.96 -13.94 -8.14
N SER A 95 6.71 -14.87 -9.05
CA SER A 95 7.18 -14.80 -10.43
C SER A 95 6.25 -15.55 -11.37
N GLY A 96 6.22 -15.15 -12.64
CA GLY A 96 5.41 -15.81 -13.66
C GLY A 96 5.63 -15.26 -15.05
N SER A 97 4.76 -15.62 -15.99
CA SER A 97 4.95 -15.30 -17.41
C SER A 97 4.70 -13.83 -17.70
N LYS A 98 5.53 -13.20 -18.53
CA LYS A 98 5.29 -11.83 -19.04
C LYS A 98 3.94 -11.64 -19.73
N ALA A 99 3.33 -12.73 -20.22
CA ALA A 99 1.99 -12.69 -20.82
C ALA A 99 0.88 -12.39 -19.79
N GLY A 100 1.14 -12.54 -18.49
CA GLY A 100 0.15 -12.49 -17.44
C GLY A 100 -0.77 -13.72 -17.42
N GLY A 101 -1.80 -13.67 -16.57
CA GLY A 101 -2.77 -14.76 -16.41
C GLY A 101 -2.47 -15.69 -15.22
N ASP A 102 -1.37 -15.46 -14.49
CA ASP A 102 -1.02 -16.27 -13.34
C ASP A 102 -1.88 -15.89 -12.13
N THR A 103 -2.39 -16.90 -11.42
CA THR A 103 -3.15 -16.68 -10.17
C THR A 103 -2.16 -16.58 -9.01
N VAL A 104 -2.08 -15.39 -8.41
CA VAL A 104 -1.14 -15.11 -7.31
C VAL A 104 -1.88 -14.70 -6.06
N THR A 105 -1.25 -14.93 -4.90
CA THR A 105 -1.80 -14.54 -3.60
C THR A 105 -0.99 -13.40 -3.01
N VAL A 106 -1.63 -12.27 -2.73
CA VAL A 106 -1.01 -11.14 -2.00
C VAL A 106 -1.23 -11.35 -0.51
N VAL A 107 -0.16 -11.24 0.28
CA VAL A 107 -0.20 -11.37 1.73
C VAL A 107 0.00 -10.00 2.37
N GLY A 108 -0.84 -9.67 3.34
CA GLY A 108 -0.88 -8.34 3.94
C GLY A 108 -1.81 -8.24 5.14
N SER A 109 -2.42 -7.07 5.33
CA SER A 109 -3.44 -6.80 6.34
C SER A 109 -4.37 -5.67 5.91
N GLY A 110 -5.57 -5.59 6.49
CA GLY A 110 -6.51 -4.48 6.24
C GLY A 110 -7.28 -4.61 4.94
N PHE A 111 -7.39 -5.83 4.38
CA PHE A 111 -8.07 -6.08 3.11
C PHE A 111 -9.60 -6.12 3.22
N LEU A 112 -10.17 -6.21 4.42
CA LEU A 112 -11.62 -6.16 4.66
C LEU A 112 -12.13 -4.75 4.98
N GLY A 113 -11.25 -3.77 5.16
CA GLY A 113 -11.59 -2.38 5.49
C GLY A 113 -11.46 -1.43 4.29
N GLY A 114 -12.13 -0.28 4.34
CA GLY A 114 -11.78 0.89 3.52
C GLY A 114 -12.62 1.10 2.25
N GLY A 115 -12.97 0.04 1.52
CA GLY A 115 -13.75 0.15 0.29
C GLY A 115 -13.48 -0.97 -0.71
N PRO A 116 -13.83 -0.80 -2.00
CA PRO A 116 -13.52 -1.79 -3.03
C PRO A 116 -12.01 -1.93 -3.21
N ILE A 117 -11.49 -3.15 -3.07
CA ILE A 117 -10.07 -3.44 -3.26
C ILE A 117 -9.71 -3.41 -4.74
N SER A 118 -8.64 -2.68 -5.05
CA SER A 118 -7.96 -2.66 -6.34
C SER A 118 -6.53 -3.12 -6.16
N VAL A 119 -6.00 -3.83 -7.15
CA VAL A 119 -4.59 -4.26 -7.14
C VAL A 119 -3.97 -3.95 -8.48
N GLU A 120 -2.77 -3.38 -8.46
CA GLU A 120 -1.93 -3.14 -9.62
C GLU A 120 -0.62 -3.91 -9.48
N VAL A 121 -0.16 -4.50 -10.58
CA VAL A 121 1.12 -5.20 -10.68
C VAL A 121 1.91 -4.54 -11.80
N GLY A 122 3.09 -3.99 -11.49
CA GLY A 122 3.90 -3.27 -12.47
C GLY A 122 3.20 -2.04 -13.08
N GLY A 123 2.26 -1.44 -12.35
CA GLY A 123 1.46 -0.31 -12.81
C GLY A 123 0.28 -0.66 -13.72
N ALA A 124 0.00 -1.95 -13.95
CA ALA A 124 -1.17 -2.41 -14.67
C ALA A 124 -2.21 -3.01 -13.70
N ALA A 125 -3.49 -2.72 -13.92
CA ALA A 125 -4.57 -3.24 -13.09
C ALA A 125 -4.68 -4.78 -13.22
N ALA A 126 -4.64 -5.46 -12.07
CA ALA A 126 -4.91 -6.89 -11.99
C ALA A 126 -6.39 -7.19 -12.20
N SER A 127 -6.69 -8.42 -12.61
CA SER A 127 -8.07 -8.91 -12.79
C SER A 127 -8.39 -10.01 -11.79
N GLY A 128 -9.67 -10.37 -11.65
CA GLY A 128 -10.08 -11.47 -10.77
C GLY A 128 -9.73 -11.26 -9.29
N VAL A 129 -9.58 -10.00 -8.84
CA VAL A 129 -9.24 -9.67 -7.46
C VAL A 129 -10.36 -10.15 -6.54
N THR A 130 -10.00 -11.02 -5.60
CA THR A 130 -10.90 -11.61 -4.60
C THR A 130 -10.27 -11.51 -3.22
N VAL A 131 -11.01 -10.96 -2.27
CA VAL A 131 -10.59 -10.91 -0.87
C VAL A 131 -10.88 -12.26 -0.23
N VAL A 132 -9.83 -13.01 0.11
CA VAL A 132 -9.95 -14.34 0.73
C VAL A 132 -10.09 -14.19 2.24
N SER A 133 -9.29 -13.30 2.83
CA SER A 133 -9.35 -12.94 4.25
C SER A 133 -8.79 -11.52 4.45
N ASP A 134 -8.77 -11.02 5.69
CA ASP A 134 -8.17 -9.70 5.99
C ASP A 134 -6.67 -9.63 5.64
N THR A 135 -6.01 -10.78 5.53
CA THR A 135 -4.57 -10.89 5.29
C THR A 135 -4.22 -11.52 3.94
N GLU A 136 -5.21 -11.92 3.14
CA GLU A 136 -4.99 -12.60 1.86
C GLU A 136 -5.92 -12.10 0.74
N LEU A 137 -5.31 -11.75 -0.39
CA LEU A 137 -6.01 -11.49 -1.65
C LEU A 137 -5.56 -12.50 -2.71
N SER A 138 -6.49 -12.96 -3.55
CA SER A 138 -6.16 -13.70 -4.76
C SER A 138 -6.46 -12.82 -5.98
N LEU A 139 -5.56 -12.82 -6.97
CA LEU A 139 -5.70 -12.04 -8.20
C LEU A 139 -5.07 -12.77 -9.39
N VAL A 140 -5.41 -12.28 -10.58
CA VAL A 140 -4.81 -12.71 -11.85
C VAL A 140 -3.93 -11.58 -12.39
N THR A 141 -2.66 -11.90 -12.63
CA THR A 141 -1.66 -10.92 -13.07
C THR A 141 -1.98 -10.38 -14.47
N PRO A 142 -1.83 -9.08 -14.71
CA PRO A 142 -1.93 -8.50 -16.05
C PRO A 142 -0.69 -8.86 -16.90
N PRO A 143 -0.73 -8.64 -18.23
CA PRO A 143 0.48 -8.69 -19.06
C PRO A 143 1.52 -7.68 -18.58
N GLY A 144 2.75 -8.14 -18.35
CA GLY A 144 3.87 -7.35 -17.85
C GLY A 144 4.94 -7.20 -18.91
N VAL A 145 4.67 -6.42 -19.95
CA VAL A 145 5.61 -6.14 -21.05
C VAL A 145 5.78 -4.65 -21.31
N ASN A 146 6.98 -4.26 -21.73
CA ASN A 146 7.24 -2.91 -22.22
C ASN A 146 6.80 -2.75 -23.70
N VAL A 147 7.00 -1.56 -24.25
CA VAL A 147 6.64 -1.21 -25.64
C VAL A 147 7.33 -2.09 -26.71
N TYR A 148 8.43 -2.76 -26.36
CA TYR A 148 9.17 -3.64 -27.27
C TYR A 148 8.81 -5.12 -27.10
N GLY A 149 7.91 -5.47 -26.17
CA GLY A 149 7.56 -6.86 -25.85
C GLY A 149 8.51 -7.55 -24.87
N ASN A 150 9.48 -6.81 -24.32
CA ASN A 150 10.34 -7.34 -23.26
C ASN A 150 9.55 -7.37 -21.94
N PRO A 151 9.77 -8.37 -21.06
CA PRO A 151 9.21 -8.37 -19.71
C PRO A 151 9.52 -7.08 -18.95
N LEU A 152 8.66 -6.70 -18.01
CA LEU A 152 8.95 -5.62 -17.06
C LEU A 152 10.03 -6.01 -16.04
N GLY A 153 10.24 -7.31 -15.80
CA GLY A 153 11.15 -7.80 -14.77
C GLY A 153 10.52 -7.71 -13.38
N ALA A 154 11.32 -7.37 -12.37
CA ALA A 154 10.83 -7.09 -11.03
C ALA A 154 9.84 -5.90 -11.06
N SER A 155 8.71 -6.07 -10.39
CA SER A 155 7.56 -5.18 -10.46
C SER A 155 6.92 -5.02 -9.09
N ASP A 156 6.53 -3.78 -8.81
CA ASP A 156 5.80 -3.42 -7.61
C ASP A 156 4.39 -4.00 -7.62
N VAL A 157 3.90 -4.36 -6.44
CA VAL A 157 2.49 -4.73 -6.23
C VAL A 157 1.85 -3.72 -5.31
N THR A 158 0.88 -2.99 -5.84
CA THR A 158 0.15 -1.94 -5.13
C THR A 158 -1.28 -2.37 -4.88
N VAL A 159 -1.71 -2.31 -3.63
CA VAL A 159 -3.08 -2.59 -3.20
C VAL A 159 -3.71 -1.29 -2.73
N GLY A 160 -4.90 -0.97 -3.24
CA GLY A 160 -5.68 0.19 -2.81
C GLY A 160 -7.08 -0.19 -2.36
N ASP A 161 -7.59 0.48 -1.33
CA ASP A 161 -8.94 0.28 -0.78
C ASP A 161 -9.94 1.39 -1.19
N GLY A 162 -9.53 2.28 -2.11
CA GLY A 162 -10.30 3.44 -2.55
C GLY A 162 -10.07 4.70 -1.69
N LEU A 163 -9.35 4.60 -0.57
CA LEU A 163 -8.97 5.72 0.29
C LEU A 163 -7.46 5.89 0.36
N THR A 164 -6.74 4.78 0.48
CA THR A 164 -5.29 4.70 0.66
C THR A 164 -4.71 3.56 -0.19
N THR A 165 -3.39 3.58 -0.35
CA THR A 165 -2.65 2.57 -1.10
C THR A 165 -1.45 2.08 -0.31
N ALA A 166 -1.11 0.80 -0.45
CA ALA A 166 0.14 0.24 0.03
C ALA A 166 0.84 -0.52 -1.10
N THR A 167 2.16 -0.39 -1.14
CA THR A 167 3.00 -0.95 -2.20
C THR A 167 4.07 -1.84 -1.58
N ALA A 168 4.20 -3.05 -2.11
CA ALA A 168 5.37 -3.89 -1.91
C ALA A 168 6.26 -3.79 -3.15
N THR A 169 7.46 -3.22 -2.96
CA THR A 169 8.44 -3.00 -4.02
C THR A 169 9.04 -4.33 -4.50
N ASP A 170 9.21 -4.49 -5.81
CA ASP A 170 9.82 -5.68 -6.43
C ASP A 170 9.20 -7.02 -6.00
N ALA A 171 7.91 -7.02 -5.63
CA ALA A 171 7.25 -8.17 -5.02
C ALA A 171 6.85 -9.27 -6.03
N TYR A 172 6.81 -8.95 -7.33
CA TYR A 172 6.50 -9.90 -8.40
C TYR A 172 7.45 -9.74 -9.59
N VAL A 173 7.88 -10.85 -10.20
CA VAL A 173 8.84 -10.87 -11.31
C VAL A 173 8.22 -11.47 -12.58
N TYR A 174 8.11 -10.67 -13.63
CA TYR A 174 7.71 -11.14 -14.97
C TYR A 174 8.89 -11.75 -15.72
N THR A 175 8.83 -13.03 -16.02
CA THR A 175 9.92 -13.82 -16.61
C THR A 175 9.85 -13.91 -18.15
N PRO A 176 11.01 -14.08 -18.84
CA PRO A 176 12.37 -14.14 -18.29
C PRO A 176 12.89 -12.78 -17.81
N ALA A 177 13.57 -12.73 -16.66
CA ALA A 177 13.93 -11.46 -16.03
C ALA A 177 15.36 -11.45 -15.52
N LEU A 178 16.02 -10.31 -15.63
CA LEU A 178 17.16 -9.92 -14.82
C LEU A 178 16.69 -9.14 -13.60
N THR A 179 17.26 -9.50 -12.45
CA THR A 179 17.08 -8.83 -11.17
C THR A 179 18.45 -8.60 -10.53
N ALA A 180 18.56 -7.53 -9.75
CA ALA A 180 19.77 -7.17 -9.07
C ALA A 180 19.45 -6.35 -7.81
N PRO A 181 20.40 -6.20 -6.87
CA PRO A 181 20.25 -5.26 -5.77
C PRO A 181 19.97 -3.84 -6.27
N ALA A 182 19.19 -3.08 -5.47
CA ALA A 182 18.79 -1.71 -5.81
C ALA A 182 20.00 -0.77 -6.05
N GLU A 183 21.12 -0.99 -5.35
CA GLU A 183 22.34 -0.21 -5.51
C GLU A 183 23.59 -1.09 -5.46
N LEU A 184 24.56 -0.76 -6.32
CA LEU A 184 25.91 -1.32 -6.28
C LEU A 184 26.73 -0.63 -5.20
N ARG A 185 27.46 -1.43 -4.40
CA ARG A 185 28.43 -0.92 -3.41
C ARG A 185 29.85 -1.09 -3.92
N ILE A 186 30.60 0.00 -4.02
CA ILE A 186 31.98 -0.02 -4.50
C ILE A 186 32.83 -0.99 -3.68
N GLY A 187 33.53 -1.89 -4.39
CA GLY A 187 34.41 -2.90 -3.79
C GLY A 187 33.69 -4.13 -3.21
N ALA A 188 32.36 -4.20 -3.29
CA ALA A 188 31.62 -5.44 -3.05
C ALA A 188 31.41 -6.21 -4.37
N PRO A 189 31.39 -7.55 -4.35
CA PRO A 189 30.97 -8.31 -5.51
C PRO A 189 29.53 -7.94 -5.86
N TYR A 190 29.28 -7.76 -7.15
CA TYR A 190 27.95 -7.51 -7.66
C TYR A 190 27.31 -8.82 -8.13
N GLU A 191 26.04 -9.02 -7.78
CA GLU A 191 25.27 -10.19 -8.18
C GLU A 191 24.11 -9.79 -9.10
N ILE A 192 24.00 -10.47 -10.24
CA ILE A 192 22.80 -10.47 -11.09
C ILE A 192 22.18 -11.83 -11.04
N ALA A 193 20.87 -11.85 -10.80
CA ALA A 193 20.02 -13.02 -10.88
C ALA A 193 19.22 -12.99 -12.18
N MET A 194 19.16 -14.11 -12.90
CA MET A 194 18.28 -14.30 -14.06
C MET A 194 17.27 -15.42 -13.82
N TYR A 195 16.01 -15.11 -14.06
CA TYR A 195 14.90 -16.04 -14.13
C TYR A 195 14.62 -16.39 -15.59
N ALA A 196 14.46 -17.69 -15.87
CA ALA A 196 14.20 -18.19 -17.21
C ALA A 196 13.40 -19.50 -17.17
N THR A 197 13.06 -20.00 -18.35
CA THR A 197 12.45 -21.32 -18.51
C THR A 197 13.46 -22.42 -18.19
N PRO A 198 13.15 -23.39 -17.30
CA PRO A 198 14.03 -24.53 -17.03
C PRO A 198 14.46 -25.24 -18.32
N GLY A 199 15.76 -25.45 -18.48
CA GLY A 199 16.36 -26.06 -19.67
C GLY A 199 16.65 -25.09 -20.83
N ALA A 200 16.25 -23.82 -20.74
CA ALA A 200 16.61 -22.82 -21.74
C ALA A 200 18.12 -22.53 -21.72
N LEU A 201 18.68 -22.27 -22.89
CA LEU A 201 20.02 -21.69 -22.99
C LEU A 201 19.92 -20.19 -22.71
N ILE A 202 20.65 -19.75 -21.70
CA ILE A 202 20.62 -18.36 -21.23
C ILE A 202 21.98 -17.70 -21.42
N ASP A 203 21.93 -16.40 -21.64
CA ASP A 203 23.11 -15.57 -21.79
C ASP A 203 22.81 -14.14 -21.31
N LEU A 204 23.85 -13.45 -20.83
CA LEU A 204 23.78 -12.14 -20.17
C LEU A 204 24.75 -11.16 -20.82
N TYR A 205 24.28 -9.95 -21.05
CA TYR A 205 24.99 -8.91 -21.78
C TYR A 205 25.09 -7.66 -20.90
N ILE A 206 26.29 -7.06 -20.84
CA ILE A 206 26.51 -5.73 -20.24
C ILE A 206 26.96 -4.74 -21.32
N GLY A 207 26.54 -3.48 -21.18
CA GLY A 207 26.82 -2.50 -22.21
C GLY A 207 26.22 -1.12 -21.98
N VAL A 208 26.05 -0.41 -23.09
CA VAL A 208 25.40 0.90 -23.16
C VAL A 208 24.15 0.81 -24.03
N ALA A 209 23.07 1.42 -23.54
CA ALA A 209 21.85 1.62 -24.32
C ALA A 209 22.05 2.83 -25.27
N ILE A 210 21.59 2.70 -26.51
CA ILE A 210 21.51 3.83 -27.43
C ILE A 210 20.04 4.19 -27.59
N PRO A 211 19.61 5.39 -27.15
CA PRO A 211 18.23 5.82 -27.30
C PRO A 211 17.77 5.70 -28.76
N GLY A 212 16.64 5.00 -28.98
CA GLY A 212 16.04 4.82 -30.29
C GLY A 212 16.61 3.67 -31.13
N VAL A 213 17.62 2.93 -30.65
CA VAL A 213 18.09 1.72 -31.32
C VAL A 213 17.54 0.48 -30.62
N VAL A 214 16.74 -0.28 -31.35
CA VAL A 214 16.13 -1.53 -30.90
C VAL A 214 16.22 -2.55 -32.03
N LEU A 215 16.77 -3.73 -31.74
CA LEU A 215 17.01 -4.79 -32.71
C LEU A 215 16.13 -6.00 -32.41
N PRO A 216 15.01 -6.18 -33.13
CA PRO A 216 14.28 -7.43 -33.08
C PRO A 216 15.07 -8.53 -33.80
N ILE A 217 15.07 -9.74 -33.24
CA ILE A 217 15.69 -10.92 -33.86
C ILE A 217 14.58 -11.92 -34.18
N GLY A 218 14.48 -12.35 -35.44
CA GLY A 218 13.45 -13.30 -35.87
C GLY A 218 13.50 -14.60 -35.05
N GLY A 219 12.36 -15.00 -34.50
CA GLY A 219 12.23 -16.17 -33.62
C GLY A 219 12.35 -15.84 -32.13
N LEU A 220 12.83 -14.65 -31.77
CA LEU A 220 12.85 -14.20 -30.38
C LEU A 220 11.70 -13.24 -30.12
N ASP A 221 11.07 -13.39 -28.95
CA ASP A 221 10.09 -12.46 -28.46
C ASP A 221 10.76 -11.27 -27.75
N GLY A 222 10.21 -10.07 -27.95
CA GLY A 222 10.84 -8.84 -27.53
C GLY A 222 11.89 -8.30 -28.51
N ALA A 223 12.80 -7.47 -28.01
CA ALA A 223 13.91 -6.95 -28.80
C ALA A 223 15.15 -6.61 -27.95
N PHE A 224 16.33 -6.64 -28.60
CA PHE A 224 17.56 -6.20 -27.97
C PHE A 224 17.65 -4.67 -27.96
N GLU A 225 17.92 -4.08 -26.80
CA GLU A 225 17.88 -2.63 -26.55
C GLU A 225 19.27 -2.02 -26.31
N MET A 226 20.34 -2.81 -26.45
CA MET A 226 21.74 -2.42 -26.21
C MET A 226 22.57 -2.57 -27.50
N LEU A 227 23.72 -1.90 -27.59
CA LEU A 227 24.62 -2.03 -28.76
C LEU A 227 26.08 -2.38 -28.41
N GLY A 228 26.56 -2.01 -27.22
CA GLY A 228 27.91 -2.34 -26.78
C GLY A 228 27.94 -3.70 -26.10
N PHE A 229 28.42 -4.74 -26.80
CA PHE A 229 28.65 -6.06 -26.21
C PHE A 229 29.97 -6.04 -25.43
N PHE A 230 29.91 -6.09 -24.11
CA PHE A 230 31.04 -6.50 -23.30
C PHE A 230 30.59 -7.72 -22.49
N LEU A 231 31.43 -8.76 -22.48
CA LEU A 231 31.24 -10.05 -21.80
C LEU A 231 29.84 -10.70 -21.88
N SER A 232 29.71 -11.69 -22.77
CA SER A 232 28.85 -12.84 -22.51
C SER A 232 29.59 -13.78 -21.54
N PRO A 233 29.03 -14.15 -20.37
CA PRO A 233 29.48 -15.34 -19.69
C PRO A 233 29.24 -16.53 -20.61
N THR A 234 30.08 -17.57 -20.55
CA THR A 234 29.82 -18.81 -21.31
C THR A 234 28.36 -19.23 -21.13
N SER A 235 27.62 -19.27 -22.23
CA SER A 235 26.21 -19.62 -22.26
C SER A 235 25.96 -20.85 -21.39
N SER A 236 24.99 -20.78 -20.50
CA SER A 236 24.67 -21.86 -19.58
C SER A 236 23.23 -22.31 -19.78
N THR A 237 22.94 -23.56 -19.42
CA THR A 237 21.56 -24.06 -19.35
C THR A 237 20.95 -23.66 -18.01
N PHE A 238 19.78 -23.03 -18.03
CA PHE A 238 19.08 -22.67 -16.80
C PHE A 238 18.58 -23.92 -16.06
N ALA A 239 18.99 -24.09 -14.80
CA ALA A 239 18.89 -25.36 -14.09
C ALA A 239 17.54 -25.63 -13.42
N GLY A 240 16.76 -24.61 -13.06
CA GLY A 240 15.49 -24.83 -12.34
C GLY A 240 15.08 -23.67 -11.44
N PRO A 241 14.35 -23.92 -10.34
CA PRO A 241 13.45 -22.94 -9.71
C PRO A 241 14.14 -21.72 -9.10
N GLU A 242 15.44 -21.80 -8.84
CA GLU A 242 16.25 -20.69 -8.35
C GLU A 242 16.85 -19.90 -9.52
N PRO A 243 16.95 -18.56 -9.42
CA PRO A 243 17.56 -17.77 -10.46
C PRO A 243 19.04 -18.12 -10.63
N GLN A 244 19.54 -18.01 -11.87
CA GLN A 244 20.95 -18.14 -12.16
C GLN A 244 21.65 -16.88 -11.71
N VAL A 245 22.64 -17.00 -10.83
CA VAL A 245 23.35 -15.86 -10.26
C VAL A 245 24.76 -15.77 -10.85
N TRP A 246 25.12 -14.59 -11.38
CA TRP A 246 26.48 -14.26 -11.76
C TRP A 246 27.06 -13.21 -10.83
N GLY A 247 28.22 -13.53 -10.26
CA GLY A 247 29.02 -12.61 -9.47
C GLY A 247 30.08 -11.91 -10.34
N PHE A 248 30.14 -10.59 -10.27
CA PHE A 248 31.14 -9.77 -10.96
C PHE A 248 31.98 -8.99 -9.95
N PRO A 249 33.32 -8.96 -10.11
CA PRO A 249 34.16 -8.09 -9.28
C PRO A 249 33.92 -6.64 -9.67
N LEU A 250 33.50 -5.80 -8.71
CA LEU A 250 33.38 -4.36 -8.91
C LEU A 250 34.70 -3.68 -8.48
N PRO A 251 35.42 -2.99 -9.40
CA PRO A 251 36.64 -2.28 -9.04
C PRO A 251 36.39 -1.23 -7.96
N LYS A 252 37.37 -1.06 -7.05
CA LYS A 252 37.36 0.02 -6.07
C LYS A 252 37.82 1.34 -6.71
N ASP A 253 37.07 1.81 -7.69
CA ASP A 253 37.33 3.05 -8.41
C ASP A 253 36.23 4.09 -8.09
N PRO A 254 36.57 5.19 -7.37
CA PRO A 254 35.62 6.27 -7.08
C PRO A 254 35.01 6.94 -8.31
N ASN A 255 35.63 6.85 -9.48
CA ASN A 255 35.09 7.43 -10.71
C ASN A 255 33.85 6.70 -11.23
N LEU A 256 33.52 5.54 -10.65
CA LEU A 256 32.31 4.79 -10.98
C LEU A 256 31.06 5.35 -10.30
N VAL A 257 31.18 6.14 -9.23
CA VAL A 257 30.03 6.70 -8.49
C VAL A 257 29.17 7.56 -9.43
N GLY A 258 27.86 7.31 -9.42
CA GLY A 258 26.89 8.05 -10.23
C GLY A 258 26.79 7.57 -11.68
N LEU A 259 27.58 6.56 -12.08
CA LEU A 259 27.35 5.82 -13.32
C LEU A 259 26.31 4.70 -13.09
N ALA A 260 25.84 4.10 -14.18
CA ALA A 260 24.98 2.92 -14.12
C ALA A 260 25.41 1.89 -15.17
N PHE A 261 25.40 0.62 -14.79
CA PHE A 261 25.54 -0.47 -15.75
C PHE A 261 24.18 -0.81 -16.35
N GLN A 262 24.17 -1.04 -17.67
CA GLN A 262 23.00 -1.57 -18.35
C GLN A 262 23.21 -3.05 -18.62
N TRP A 263 22.16 -3.82 -18.37
CA TRP A 263 22.14 -5.27 -18.52
C TRP A 263 20.93 -5.70 -19.33
N GLN A 264 21.13 -6.69 -20.18
CA GLN A 264 20.04 -7.40 -20.85
C GLN A 264 20.48 -8.82 -21.12
N GLY A 265 19.57 -9.77 -21.05
CA GLY A 265 19.83 -11.17 -21.37
C GLY A 265 18.84 -11.69 -22.40
N PHE A 266 18.99 -12.95 -22.73
CA PHE A 266 17.97 -13.71 -23.43
C PHE A 266 17.93 -15.14 -22.93
N GLU A 267 16.79 -15.78 -23.15
CA GLU A 267 16.64 -17.23 -23.11
C GLU A 267 16.35 -17.76 -24.52
N LEU A 268 16.91 -18.93 -24.85
CA LEU A 268 16.60 -19.71 -26.03
C LEU A 268 16.00 -21.05 -25.60
N THR A 269 14.78 -21.32 -26.05
CA THR A 269 14.04 -22.55 -25.76
C THR A 269 14.11 -23.56 -26.89
N ASN A 270 14.40 -23.13 -28.13
CA ASN A 270 14.63 -24.00 -29.28
C ASN A 270 15.58 -23.34 -30.29
N PHE A 271 16.25 -24.17 -31.12
CA PHE A 271 17.15 -23.72 -32.19
C PHE A 271 16.60 -23.98 -33.59
N ALA A 272 15.60 -24.84 -33.72
CA ALA A 272 14.99 -25.20 -35.00
C ALA A 272 13.48 -25.46 -34.85
N PRO A 273 12.60 -24.44 -35.05
CA PRO A 273 12.94 -23.04 -35.31
C PRO A 273 13.59 -22.38 -34.07
N LEU A 274 14.32 -21.28 -34.28
CA LEU A 274 14.82 -20.46 -33.19
C LEU A 274 13.62 -19.91 -32.41
N THR A 275 13.53 -20.22 -31.12
CA THR A 275 12.53 -19.66 -30.20
C THR A 275 13.18 -19.22 -28.90
N GLY A 276 12.72 -18.11 -28.36
CA GLY A 276 13.25 -17.54 -27.13
C GLY A 276 12.63 -16.19 -26.80
N SER A 277 13.16 -15.53 -25.77
CA SER A 277 12.73 -14.19 -25.39
C SER A 277 13.92 -13.40 -24.85
N PHE A 278 13.95 -12.10 -25.12
CA PHE A 278 14.79 -11.18 -24.37
C PHE A 278 14.24 -10.97 -22.96
N THR A 279 15.12 -10.62 -22.02
CA THR A 279 14.73 -10.17 -20.67
C THR A 279 14.35 -8.68 -20.68
N ASN A 280 13.89 -8.19 -19.53
CA ASN A 280 13.92 -6.76 -19.24
C ASN A 280 15.33 -6.16 -19.43
N ARG A 281 15.38 -4.87 -19.78
CA ARG A 281 16.59 -4.08 -19.67
C ARG A 281 16.72 -3.56 -18.23
N LEU A 282 17.79 -3.94 -17.56
CA LEU A 282 18.04 -3.58 -16.17
C LEU A 282 19.14 -2.52 -16.11
N SER A 283 18.89 -1.44 -15.37
CA SER A 283 19.85 -0.36 -15.12
C SER A 283 20.21 -0.36 -13.65
N THR A 284 21.46 -0.65 -13.29
CA THR A 284 21.90 -0.65 -11.90
C THR A 284 22.81 0.55 -11.60
N PRO A 285 22.38 1.49 -10.75
CA PRO A 285 23.20 2.63 -10.37
C PRO A 285 24.34 2.22 -9.45
N ILE A 286 25.46 2.94 -9.57
CA ILE A 286 26.63 2.78 -8.70
C ILE A 286 26.56 3.81 -7.57
N GLY A 287 26.21 3.30 -6.38
CA GLY A 287 26.18 4.06 -5.14
C GLY A 287 27.59 4.38 -4.63
N GLY A 288 27.69 5.46 -3.86
CA GLY A 288 28.91 5.89 -3.18
C GLY A 288 29.20 5.16 -1.88
#